data_AF-A0A4W3IEY5-F1
#
_entry.id   AF-A0A4W3IEY5-F1
#
_cell.length_a   1.000
_cell.length_b   1.000
_cell.length_c   1.000
_cell.angle_alpha   90.00
_cell.angle_beta   90.00
_cell.angle_gamma   90.00
#
_symmetry.space_group_name_H-M   'P 1'
#
loop_
_entity.id
_entity.type
_entity.pdbx_description
1 polymer ?
#
loop_
_entity_poly.entity_id
_entity_poly.type
_entity_poly.pdbx_seq_one_letter_code
_entity_poly.pdbx_strand_id
1 'polypeptide(L)'
;MMIVEGEKLKLLDFGSAQHLTAARPAHVGKCGDFVENMAPEILDCKELVPETDIWAVGVLTFTMLSGDCPFTSDKESDKEKNIRKGKVKIGRCYTGLSQGAISFLKSTLCRNAGGRPSGSECLALPWLQEDSRAKLRHSAVSFQTSKLRSYLKQREKHRKLLCTQHKVLLPE
;
A
#
# COMPACT_ATOMS: atom_id res chain seq x y z
N MET A 1 1.83 0.44 -11.48
CA MET A 1 3.28 0.75 -11.65
C MET A 1 3.50 2.26 -11.42
N MET A 2 4.70 2.74 -11.06
CA MET A 2 4.94 4.18 -10.81
C MET A 2 6.25 4.63 -11.46
N ILE A 3 6.29 5.85 -11.99
CA ILE A 3 7.50 6.49 -12.49
C ILE A 3 7.68 7.88 -11.89
N VAL A 4 8.92 8.35 -11.85
CA VAL A 4 9.26 9.71 -11.46
C VAL A 4 9.68 10.48 -12.71
N GLU A 5 9.05 11.63 -12.94
CA GLU A 5 9.38 12.54 -14.03
C GLU A 5 9.53 13.96 -13.47
N GLY A 6 10.76 14.45 -13.41
CA GLY A 6 11.11 15.65 -12.64
C GLY A 6 10.80 15.43 -11.15
N GLU A 7 10.02 16.35 -10.57
CA GLU A 7 9.57 16.27 -9.17
C GLU A 7 8.18 15.60 -9.00
N LYS A 8 7.64 15.01 -10.07
CA LYS A 8 6.29 14.43 -10.07
C LYS A 8 6.36 12.90 -10.06
N LEU A 9 5.60 12.30 -9.16
CA LEU A 9 5.28 10.87 -9.20
C LEU A 9 4.05 10.66 -10.10
N LYS A 10 4.14 9.74 -11.06
CA LYS A 10 3.04 9.39 -11.96
C LYS A 10 2.65 7.93 -11.76
N LEU A 11 1.35 7.70 -11.55
CA LEU A 11 0.77 6.35 -11.57
C LEU A 11 0.66 5.87 -13.00
N LEU A 12 0.96 4.59 -13.20
CA LEU A 12 0.89 3.89 -14.47
C LEU A 12 0.16 2.56 -14.26
N ASP A 13 -0.18 1.94 -15.39
CA ASP A 13 -0.77 0.61 -15.46
C ASP A 13 -2.18 0.57 -14.84
N PHE A 14 -3.13 1.03 -15.65
CA PHE A 14 -4.56 1.00 -15.34
C PHE A 14 -5.25 -0.25 -15.92
N GLY A 15 -4.50 -1.31 -16.25
CA GLY A 15 -5.05 -2.53 -16.87
C GLY A 15 -6.08 -3.26 -16.02
N SER A 16 -6.07 -3.05 -14.71
CA SER A 16 -7.07 -3.57 -13.75
C SER A 16 -8.02 -2.49 -13.22
N ALA A 17 -7.96 -1.26 -13.74
CA ALA A 17 -8.82 -0.18 -13.29
C ALA A 17 -10.28 -0.46 -13.70
N GLN A 18 -11.22 -0.13 -12.82
CA GLN A 18 -12.64 -0.31 -13.06
C GLN A 18 -13.38 1.01 -12.90
N HIS A 19 -14.42 1.21 -13.71
CA HIS A 19 -15.29 2.36 -13.58
C HIS A 19 -16.43 2.04 -12.62
N LEU A 20 -16.46 2.69 -11.46
CA LEU A 20 -17.54 2.52 -10.48
C LEU A 20 -18.71 3.42 -10.84
N THR A 21 -19.90 2.82 -10.98
CA THR A 21 -21.17 3.55 -11.08
C THR A 21 -22.23 2.79 -10.28
N ALA A 22 -23.27 3.47 -9.82
CA ALA A 22 -24.39 2.81 -9.12
C ALA A 22 -25.05 1.68 -9.93
N ALA A 23 -24.91 1.71 -11.26
CA ALA A 23 -25.42 0.68 -12.16
C ALA A 23 -24.42 -0.46 -12.44
N ARG A 24 -23.14 -0.32 -12.06
CA ARG A 24 -22.07 -1.30 -12.31
C ARG A 24 -21.21 -1.45 -11.05
N PRO A 25 -21.63 -2.30 -10.09
CA PRO A 25 -20.82 -2.63 -8.93
C PRO A 25 -19.54 -3.35 -9.37
N ALA A 26 -18.39 -2.84 -8.94
CA ALA A 26 -17.08 -3.37 -9.29
C ALA A 26 -16.78 -4.63 -8.47
N HIS A 27 -16.26 -5.65 -9.15
CA HIS A 27 -15.86 -6.92 -8.53
C HIS A 27 -14.47 -7.28 -9.05
N VAL A 28 -13.61 -7.85 -8.20
CA VAL A 28 -12.29 -8.33 -8.63
C VAL A 28 -12.43 -9.67 -9.38
N GLY A 29 -11.96 -9.73 -10.62
CA GLY A 29 -11.61 -11.01 -11.25
C GLY A 29 -10.38 -11.60 -10.57
N LYS A 30 -10.32 -12.93 -10.39
CA LYS A 30 -9.22 -13.62 -9.67
C LYS A 30 -7.84 -13.05 -10.06
N CYS A 31 -7.28 -12.21 -9.21
CA CYS A 31 -5.90 -11.79 -9.28
C CYS A 31 -5.25 -12.35 -8.01
N GLY A 32 -4.34 -13.30 -8.16
CA GLY A 32 -3.64 -13.97 -7.05
C GLY A 32 -2.21 -13.46 -6.85
N ASP A 33 -1.74 -12.62 -7.76
CA ASP A 33 -0.37 -12.14 -7.77
C ASP A 33 -0.28 -10.94 -6.81
N PHE A 34 0.39 -11.14 -5.67
CA PHE A 34 0.59 -10.17 -4.58
C PHE A 34 -0.61 -9.93 -3.66
N VAL A 35 -1.13 -11.00 -3.07
CA VAL A 35 -2.15 -10.99 -2.00
C VAL A 35 -1.80 -10.02 -0.86
N GLU A 36 -0.52 -9.81 -0.55
CA GLU A 36 -0.12 -8.93 0.55
C GLU A 36 -0.45 -7.44 0.35
N ASN A 37 -0.79 -7.02 -0.87
CA ASN A 37 -1.27 -5.66 -1.17
C ASN A 37 -2.80 -5.57 -1.24
N MET A 38 -3.51 -6.70 -1.24
CA MET A 38 -4.95 -6.72 -1.45
C MET A 38 -5.70 -6.28 -0.19
N ALA A 39 -6.74 -5.49 -0.40
CA ALA A 39 -7.64 -5.10 0.67
C ALA A 39 -8.47 -6.32 1.14
N PRO A 40 -8.89 -6.37 2.42
CA PRO A 40 -9.69 -7.48 2.94
C PRO A 40 -10.98 -7.76 2.15
N GLU A 41 -11.64 -6.72 1.63
CA GLU A 41 -12.85 -6.86 0.81
C GLU A 41 -12.58 -7.55 -0.54
N ILE A 42 -11.39 -7.40 -1.11
CA ILE A 42 -10.98 -8.14 -2.31
C ILE A 42 -10.86 -9.64 -1.99
N LEU A 43 -10.25 -9.98 -0.85
CA LEU A 43 -10.09 -11.37 -0.40
C LEU A 43 -11.41 -12.04 -0.01
N ASP A 44 -12.39 -11.23 0.37
CA ASP A 44 -13.73 -11.69 0.71
C ASP A 44 -14.68 -11.65 -0.51
N CYS A 45 -14.17 -11.32 -1.71
CA CYS A 45 -14.95 -11.17 -2.95
C CYS A 45 -16.16 -10.24 -2.79
N LYS A 46 -16.01 -9.17 -2.01
CA LYS A 46 -17.04 -8.15 -1.80
C LYS A 46 -16.98 -7.08 -2.88
N GLU A 47 -18.04 -6.29 -2.96
CA GLU A 47 -18.09 -5.10 -3.81
C GLU A 47 -16.95 -4.14 -3.46
N LEU A 48 -16.29 -3.63 -4.49
CA LEU A 48 -15.20 -2.67 -4.36
C LEU A 48 -15.75 -1.26 -4.22
N VAL A 49 -15.03 -0.45 -3.47
CA VAL A 49 -15.33 0.98 -3.25
C VAL A 49 -14.06 1.79 -3.51
N PRO A 50 -14.13 3.12 -3.70
CA PRO A 50 -12.93 3.94 -3.86
C PRO A 50 -11.91 3.76 -2.71
N GLU A 51 -12.39 3.50 -1.49
CA GLU A 51 -11.57 3.25 -0.29
C GLU A 51 -10.81 1.92 -0.35
N THR A 52 -11.09 1.04 -1.32
CA THR A 52 -10.28 -0.15 -1.61
C THR A 52 -8.86 0.24 -2.01
N ASP A 53 -8.68 1.30 -2.80
CA ASP A 53 -7.35 1.79 -3.18
C ASP A 53 -6.60 2.45 -2.01
N ILE A 54 -7.34 2.99 -1.02
CA ILE A 54 -6.76 3.59 0.19
C ILE A 54 -6.03 2.56 1.05
N TRP A 55 -6.46 1.30 1.03
CA TRP A 55 -5.70 0.23 1.65
C TRP A 55 -4.31 0.08 1.03
N ALA A 56 -4.23 0.07 -0.30
CA ALA A 56 -2.95 -0.04 -1.01
C ALA A 56 -2.03 1.16 -0.73
N VAL A 57 -2.60 2.36 -0.57
CA VAL A 57 -1.87 3.55 -0.08
C VAL A 57 -1.31 3.31 1.33
N GLY A 58 -2.12 2.76 2.24
CA GLY A 58 -1.66 2.40 3.59
C GLY A 58 -0.54 1.37 3.59
N VAL A 59 -0.63 0.34 2.72
CA VAL A 59 0.41 -0.67 2.55
C VAL A 59 1.71 -0.04 2.05
N LEU A 60 1.63 0.81 1.01
CA LEU A 60 2.77 1.52 0.46
C LEU A 60 3.43 2.42 1.52
N THR A 61 2.64 3.19 2.27
CA THR A 61 3.13 4.06 3.34
C THR A 61 3.81 3.25 4.44
N PHE A 62 3.24 2.12 4.85
CA PHE A 62 3.89 1.24 5.82
C PHE A 62 5.23 0.73 5.30
N THR A 63 5.29 0.33 4.03
CA THR A 63 6.53 -0.13 3.40
C THR A 63 7.59 0.96 3.37
N MET A 64 7.24 2.19 3.02
CA MET A 64 8.16 3.32 3.09
C MET A 64 8.69 3.58 4.52
N LEU A 65 7.84 3.41 5.52
CA LEU A 65 8.16 3.70 6.93
C LEU A 65 8.76 2.51 7.71
N SER A 66 8.91 1.34 7.09
CA SER A 66 9.46 0.14 7.75
C SER A 66 10.53 -0.59 6.93
N GLY A 67 10.52 -0.42 5.61
CA GLY A 67 11.26 -1.27 4.69
C GLY A 67 10.73 -2.70 4.63
N ASP A 68 9.44 -2.92 4.91
CA ASP A 68 8.81 -4.24 4.98
C ASP A 68 7.31 -4.16 4.62
N CYS A 69 6.64 -5.29 4.45
CA CYS A 69 5.19 -5.34 4.20
C CYS A 69 4.41 -5.44 5.53
N PRO A 70 3.25 -4.74 5.68
CA PRO A 70 2.46 -4.76 6.91
C PRO A 70 1.95 -6.16 7.28
N PHE A 71 1.65 -7.00 6.29
CA PHE A 71 1.11 -8.35 6.47
C PHE A 71 1.99 -9.40 5.79
N THR A 72 2.97 -9.93 6.52
CA THR A 72 3.89 -10.96 6.03
C THR A 72 3.70 -12.28 6.79
N SER A 73 3.86 -13.38 6.08
CA SER A 73 3.87 -14.76 6.58
C SER A 73 4.45 -15.66 5.49
N ASP A 74 5.04 -16.80 5.85
CA ASP A 74 5.55 -17.78 4.88
C ASP A 74 4.42 -18.50 4.14
N LYS A 75 3.27 -18.69 4.81
CA LYS A 75 2.08 -19.32 4.23
C LYS A 75 1.09 -18.27 3.76
N GLU A 76 0.62 -18.42 2.53
CA GLU A 76 -0.35 -17.52 1.91
C GLU A 76 -1.65 -17.43 2.71
N SER A 77 -2.17 -18.58 3.16
CA SER A 77 -3.37 -18.63 4.01
C SER A 77 -3.23 -17.87 5.32
N ASP A 78 -2.02 -17.77 5.87
CA ASP A 78 -1.77 -16.99 7.08
C ASP A 78 -1.58 -15.50 6.79
N LYS A 79 -1.08 -15.13 5.59
CA LYS A 79 -1.10 -13.74 5.12
C LYS A 79 -2.52 -13.24 4.97
N GLU A 80 -3.39 -14.00 4.28
CA GLU A 80 -4.81 -13.67 4.14
C GLU A 80 -5.49 -13.49 5.50
N LYS A 81 -5.24 -14.39 6.46
CA LYS A 81 -5.76 -14.26 7.83
C LYS A 81 -5.27 -12.97 8.49
N ASN A 82 -4.02 -12.59 8.30
CA ASN A 82 -3.46 -11.36 8.87
C ASN A 82 -4.08 -10.11 8.24
N ILE A 83 -4.29 -10.11 6.92
CA ILE A 83 -5.00 -9.06 6.19
C ILE A 83 -6.44 -8.94 6.69
N ARG A 84 -7.18 -10.05 6.75
CA ARG A 84 -8.56 -10.09 7.29
C ARG A 84 -8.65 -9.63 8.74
N LYS A 85 -7.59 -9.80 9.55
CA LYS A 85 -7.52 -9.25 10.92
C LYS A 85 -7.28 -7.74 10.94
N GLY A 86 -6.63 -7.16 9.93
CA GLY A 86 -6.34 -5.73 9.82
C GLY A 86 -5.44 -5.17 10.93
N LYS A 87 -4.72 -6.03 11.68
CA LYS A 87 -3.87 -5.60 12.80
C LYS A 87 -2.44 -5.37 12.33
N VAL A 88 -2.13 -4.12 12.01
CA VAL A 88 -0.76 -3.71 11.65
C VAL A 88 0.14 -3.58 12.89
N LYS A 89 1.37 -4.12 12.80
CA LYS A 89 2.37 -4.04 13.87
C LYS A 89 3.27 -2.81 13.65
N ILE A 90 2.84 -1.66 14.17
CA ILE A 90 3.57 -0.37 14.02
C ILE A 90 5.00 -0.45 14.57
N GLY A 91 5.28 -1.29 15.57
CA GLY A 91 6.64 -1.50 16.08
C GLY A 91 7.65 -2.07 15.08
N ARG A 92 7.22 -2.50 13.88
CA ARG A 92 8.12 -2.89 12.77
C ARG A 92 8.61 -1.70 11.95
N CYS A 93 7.98 -0.53 12.09
CA CYS A 93 8.43 0.70 11.45
C CYS A 93 9.75 1.18 12.04
N TYR A 94 10.40 2.13 11.36
CA TYR A 94 11.56 2.83 11.88
C TYR A 94 11.25 3.51 13.22
N THR A 95 12.27 3.75 14.04
CA THR A 95 12.07 4.47 15.31
C THR A 95 11.77 5.95 15.05
N GLY A 96 11.01 6.59 15.94
CA GLY A 96 10.74 8.03 15.85
C GLY A 96 9.65 8.45 14.86
N LEU A 97 8.77 7.54 14.44
CA LEU A 97 7.57 7.91 13.68
C LEU A 97 6.74 8.93 14.46
N SER A 98 6.27 9.98 13.77
CA SER A 98 5.36 10.96 14.35
C SER A 98 4.00 10.33 14.65
N GLN A 99 3.27 10.92 15.60
CA GLN A 99 1.91 10.48 15.91
C GLN A 99 0.98 10.60 14.69
N GLY A 100 1.21 11.60 13.83
CA GLY A 100 0.50 11.78 12.56
C GLY A 100 0.70 10.58 11.61
N ALA A 101 1.94 10.13 11.43
CA ALA A 101 2.25 8.95 10.61
C ALA A 101 1.58 7.68 11.14
N ILE A 102 1.63 7.48 12.47
CA ILE A 102 1.00 6.33 13.12
C ILE A 102 -0.52 6.37 12.94
N SER A 103 -1.12 7.54 13.10
CA SER A 103 -2.57 7.74 12.90
C SER A 103 -2.96 7.46 11.46
N PHE A 104 -2.20 7.96 10.49
CA PHE A 104 -2.43 7.72 9.06
C PHE A 104 -2.39 6.22 8.73
N LEU A 105 -1.39 5.50 9.23
CA LEU A 105 -1.30 4.04 9.03
C LEU A 105 -2.49 3.30 9.62
N LYS A 106 -2.94 3.68 10.82
CA LYS A 106 -4.08 3.04 11.48
C LYS A 106 -5.41 3.31 10.77
N SER A 107 -5.62 4.52 10.24
CA SER A 107 -6.85 4.88 9.54
C SER A 107 -6.93 4.23 8.15
N THR A 108 -5.83 4.21 7.40
CA THR A 108 -5.79 3.64 6.04
C THR A 108 -5.78 2.11 6.03
N LEU A 109 -5.09 1.47 6.98
CA LEU A 109 -5.07 0.00 7.14
C LEU A 109 -6.22 -0.51 8.03
N CYS A 110 -7.38 0.14 7.95
CA CYS A 110 -8.60 -0.33 8.61
C CYS A 110 -9.23 -1.48 7.82
N ARG A 111 -9.64 -2.55 8.51
CA ARG A 111 -10.31 -3.69 7.87
C ARG A 111 -11.59 -3.27 7.14
N ASN A 112 -12.39 -2.43 7.78
CA ASN A 112 -13.64 -1.94 7.21
C ASN A 112 -13.35 -0.84 6.19
N ALA A 113 -13.71 -1.04 4.92
CA ALA A 113 -13.49 -0.07 3.86
C ALA A 113 -14.18 1.28 4.16
N GLY A 114 -15.42 1.26 4.63
CA GLY A 114 -16.15 2.49 5.02
C GLY A 114 -15.63 3.17 6.29
N GLY A 115 -14.66 2.57 6.99
CA GLY A 115 -13.93 3.20 8.09
C GLY A 115 -12.60 3.82 7.67
N ARG A 116 -12.22 3.69 6.39
CA ARG A 116 -11.03 4.34 5.84
C ARG A 116 -11.40 5.75 5.36
N PRO A 117 -10.49 6.72 5.48
CA PRO A 117 -10.66 8.02 4.84
C PRO A 117 -10.67 7.87 3.31
N SER A 118 -11.44 8.71 2.64
CA SER A 118 -11.34 8.94 1.20
C SER A 118 -9.97 9.54 0.83
N GLY A 119 -9.67 9.58 -0.48
CA GLY A 119 -8.42 10.18 -0.97
C GLY A 119 -8.27 11.66 -0.62
N SER A 120 -9.36 12.44 -0.70
CA SER A 120 -9.37 13.85 -0.31
C SER A 120 -9.19 14.03 1.20
N GLU A 121 -9.84 13.20 2.01
CA GLU A 121 -9.66 13.22 3.47
C GLU A 121 -8.24 12.83 3.88
N CYS A 122 -7.63 11.84 3.20
CA CYS A 122 -6.22 11.52 3.39
C CYS A 122 -5.34 12.75 3.21
N LEU A 123 -5.54 13.46 2.09
CA LEU A 123 -4.77 14.67 1.79
C LEU A 123 -4.98 15.75 2.84
N ALA A 124 -6.18 15.90 3.39
CA ALA A 124 -6.49 16.88 4.42
C ALA A 124 -5.93 16.53 5.82
N LEU A 125 -5.41 15.32 6.03
CA LEU A 125 -4.84 14.94 7.33
C LEU A 125 -3.63 15.83 7.66
N PRO A 126 -3.46 16.27 8.92
CA PRO A 126 -2.36 17.13 9.34
C PRO A 126 -0.98 16.59 8.93
N TRP A 127 -0.82 15.27 8.95
CA TRP A 127 0.44 14.62 8.57
C TRP A 127 0.84 14.85 7.10
N LEU A 128 -0.12 14.98 6.19
CA LEU A 128 0.13 15.29 4.77
C LEU A 128 -0.01 16.78 4.46
N GLN A 129 -0.73 17.54 5.29
CA GLN A 129 -0.83 18.99 5.23
C GLN A 129 0.33 19.73 5.90
N GLU A 130 1.26 19.02 6.56
CA GLU A 130 2.38 19.62 7.29
C GLU A 130 3.19 20.53 6.35
N ASP A 131 3.00 21.82 6.56
CA ASP A 131 3.41 22.87 5.67
C ASP A 131 4.94 22.96 5.61
N SER A 132 5.46 23.42 4.48
CA SER A 132 6.88 23.65 4.20
C SER A 132 7.66 24.39 5.29
N ARG A 133 6.99 25.17 6.16
CA ARG A 133 7.57 25.91 7.29
C ARG A 133 7.86 25.02 8.51
N ALA A 134 7.16 23.91 8.68
CA ALA A 134 7.49 22.89 9.69
C ALA A 134 8.78 22.12 9.31
N LYS A 135 9.08 21.98 8.00
CA LYS A 135 10.32 21.35 7.50
C LYS A 135 11.61 21.99 8.03
N LEU A 136 11.55 23.26 8.46
CA LEU A 136 12.68 23.99 9.07
C LEU A 136 12.86 23.71 10.57
N ARG A 137 11.87 23.11 11.24
CA ARG A 137 11.86 22.87 12.71
C ARG A 137 12.07 21.42 13.09
N HIS A 138 11.76 20.46 12.21
CA HIS A 138 12.02 19.05 12.47
C HIS A 138 13.46 18.71 12.08
N SER A 139 14.26 18.22 13.03
CA SER A 139 15.55 17.60 12.70
C SER A 139 15.30 16.51 11.65
N ALA A 140 16.05 16.56 10.55
CA ALA A 140 15.96 15.54 9.52
C ALA A 140 16.19 14.15 10.15
N VAL A 141 15.14 13.35 10.23
CA VAL A 141 15.27 11.96 10.69
C VAL A 141 15.84 11.16 9.52
N SER A 142 17.13 10.89 9.56
CA SER A 142 17.77 9.98 8.60
C SER A 142 17.52 8.55 9.06
N PHE A 143 16.78 7.79 8.25
CA PHE A 143 16.64 6.34 8.44
C PHE A 143 17.49 5.60 7.40
N GLN A 144 18.14 4.53 7.84
CA GLN A 144 18.90 3.69 6.94
C GLN A 144 17.96 2.99 5.95
N THR A 145 18.14 3.28 4.67
CA THR A 145 17.38 2.71 3.56
C THR A 145 17.79 1.27 3.19
N SER A 146 18.64 0.63 4.01
CA SER A 146 19.10 -0.75 3.82
C SER A 146 17.95 -1.76 3.78
N LYS A 147 16.98 -1.63 4.70
CA LYS A 147 15.78 -2.47 4.73
C LYS A 147 14.93 -2.32 3.45
N LEU A 148 14.66 -1.08 3.05
CA LEU A 148 13.95 -0.78 1.80
C LEU A 148 14.65 -1.38 0.57
N ARG A 149 15.97 -1.23 0.46
CA ARG A 149 16.74 -1.86 -0.63
C ARG A 149 16.61 -3.39 -0.63
N SER A 150 16.66 -4.03 0.54
CA SER A 150 16.47 -5.48 0.66
C SER A 150 15.06 -5.89 0.22
N TYR A 151 14.05 -5.17 0.69
CA TYR A 151 12.65 -5.40 0.32
C TYR A 151 12.44 -5.29 -1.20
N LEU A 152 12.99 -4.25 -1.84
CA LEU A 152 12.89 -4.06 -3.29
C LEU A 152 13.55 -5.21 -4.06
N LYS A 153 14.75 -5.66 -3.65
CA LYS A 153 15.42 -6.82 -4.25
C LYS A 153 14.57 -8.09 -4.16
N GLN A 154 13.92 -8.32 -3.02
CA GLN A 154 13.03 -9.48 -2.84
C GLN A 154 11.79 -9.37 -3.73
N ARG A 155 11.17 -8.19 -3.79
CA ARG A 155 10.02 -7.88 -4.67
C ARG A 155 10.34 -8.09 -6.15
N GLU A 156 11.51 -7.63 -6.60
CA GLU A 156 11.97 -7.83 -7.98
C GLU A 156 12.16 -9.31 -8.32
N LYS A 157 12.77 -10.08 -7.40
CA LYS A 157 12.92 -11.53 -7.56
C LYS A 157 11.57 -12.22 -7.67
N HIS A 158 10.61 -11.86 -6.81
CA HIS A 158 9.26 -12.41 -6.85
C HIS A 158 8.52 -12.05 -8.15
N ARG A 159 8.62 -10.80 -8.60
CA ARG A 159 8.04 -10.35 -9.87
C ARG A 159 8.60 -11.13 -11.07
N LYS A 160 9.92 -11.34 -11.12
CA LYS A 160 10.56 -12.14 -12.17
C LYS A 160 10.02 -13.58 -12.20
N LEU A 161 9.83 -14.19 -11.03
CA LEU A 161 9.25 -15.54 -10.93
C LEU A 161 7.82 -15.59 -11.49
N LEU A 162 6.98 -14.61 -11.13
CA LEU A 162 5.60 -14.54 -11.63
C LEU A 162 5.54 -14.29 -13.16
N CYS A 163 6.43 -13.45 -13.71
CA CYS A 163 6.54 -13.27 -15.16
C CYS A 163 6.90 -14.57 -15.89
N THR A 164 7.82 -15.37 -15.33
CA THR A 164 8.18 -16.68 -15.92
C THR A 164 7.05 -17.70 -15.84
N GLN A 165 6.20 -17.63 -14.81
CA GLN A 165 5.02 -18.50 -14.68
C GLN A 165 3.92 -18.14 -15.70
N HIS A 166 3.76 -16.85 -16.01
CA HIS A 166 2.69 -16.38 -16.91
C HIS A 166 3.11 -16.21 -18.38
N LYS A 167 4.33 -16.62 -18.78
CA LYS A 167 4.87 -16.55 -20.16
C LYS A 167 4.73 -15.18 -20.86
N VAL A 168 4.66 -14.08 -20.11
CA VAL A 168 4.67 -12.73 -20.71
C VAL A 168 6.12 -12.26 -20.83
N LEU A 169 6.72 -12.46 -22.00
CA LEU A 169 7.97 -11.83 -22.39
C LEU A 169 7.70 -10.33 -22.60
N LEU A 170 8.29 -9.48 -21.77
CA LEU A 170 8.39 -8.06 -22.08
C LEU A 170 9.50 -7.89 -23.14
N PRO A 171 9.27 -7.15 -24.25
CA PRO A 171 10.34 -6.83 -25.19
C PRO A 171 11.40 -5.96 -24.51
N GLU A 172 12.66 -6.16 -24.92
CA GLU A 172 13.84 -5.37 -24.50
C GLU A 172 13.74 -3.89 -24.90
#